data_AF-X1QJA4-F1
#
_entry.id   AF-X1QJA4-F1
#
_cell.length_a   1.000
_cell.length_b   1.000
_cell.length_c   1.000
_cell.angle_alpha   90.00
_cell.angle_beta   90.00
_cell.angle_gamma   90.00
#
_symmetry.space_group_name_H-M   'P 1'
#
loop_
_entity.id
_entity.type
_entity.pdbx_description
1 polymer ?
#
loop_
_entity_poly.entity_id
_entity_poly.type
_entity_poly.pdbx_seq_one_letter_code
_entity_poly.pdbx_strand_id
1 'polypeptide(L)'
;MIAEIPYVILIAGAVLVGLYLANYFYDKDVEQYISRKVGHGVGGMGYLLCVFLFSSPWWPLILSGGFCLLLGGARLIKPESFRGVGGTGRQHALAEVYFPAAGTISLGVGWGWLGNPWLAMAPILFMAWGDMLTGIVRSRIYQREVKGNWGSVAMLVVCLVVAKRRLQGSKKLLSTMTLG
;
A
#
# COMPACT_ATOMS: atom_id res chain seq x y z
N MET A 1 12.30 -19.32 -0.95
CA MET A 1 11.19 -19.30 -1.94
C MET A 1 10.07 -20.26 -1.60
N ILE A 2 10.19 -21.60 -1.76
CA ILE A 2 9.04 -22.52 -1.51
C ILE A 2 8.57 -22.47 -0.04
N ALA A 3 9.49 -22.43 0.92
CA ALA A 3 9.16 -22.33 2.35
C ALA A 3 8.39 -21.04 2.73
N GLU A 4 8.41 -20.02 1.87
CA GLU A 4 7.74 -18.73 2.12
C GLU A 4 6.31 -18.69 1.54
N ILE A 5 5.85 -19.74 0.85
CA ILE A 5 4.50 -19.84 0.27
C ILE A 5 3.38 -19.54 1.28
N PRO A 6 3.44 -20.01 2.56
CA PRO A 6 2.41 -19.64 3.53
C PRO A 6 2.26 -18.13 3.72
N TYR A 7 3.34 -17.36 3.64
CA TYR A 7 3.31 -15.90 3.74
C TYR A 7 2.73 -15.25 2.49
N VAL A 8 2.98 -15.84 1.32
CA VAL A 8 2.35 -15.43 0.05
C VAL A 8 0.84 -15.58 0.14
N ILE A 9 0.34 -16.74 0.61
CA ILE A 9 -1.09 -17.01 0.78
C ILE A 9 -1.70 -16.04 1.80
N LEU A 10 -1.02 -15.83 2.93
CA LEU A 10 -1.47 -14.89 3.97
C LEU A 10 -1.64 -13.47 3.41
N ILE A 11 -0.62 -12.94 2.73
CA ILE A 11 -0.64 -11.57 2.21
C ILE A 11 -1.66 -11.44 1.08
N ALA A 12 -1.69 -12.37 0.13
CA ALA A 12 -2.65 -12.35 -0.97
C ALA A 12 -4.09 -12.43 -0.45
N GLY A 13 -4.36 -13.35 0.48
CA GLY A 13 -5.65 -13.49 1.13
C GLY A 13 -6.08 -12.22 1.88
N ALA A 14 -5.19 -11.64 2.69
CA ALA A 14 -5.48 -10.40 3.41
C ALA A 14 -5.80 -9.24 2.46
N VAL A 15 -5.04 -9.07 1.37
CA VAL A 15 -5.27 -8.03 0.37
C VAL A 15 -6.60 -8.24 -0.37
N LEU A 16 -6.94 -9.48 -0.74
CA LEU A 16 -8.23 -9.80 -1.38
C LEU A 16 -9.41 -9.54 -0.43
N VAL A 17 -9.25 -9.87 0.86
CA VAL A 17 -10.24 -9.49 1.89
C VAL A 17 -10.37 -7.97 2.00
N GLY A 18 -9.25 -7.24 1.97
CA GLY A 18 -9.26 -5.77 1.94
C GLY A 18 -10.02 -5.19 0.74
N LEU A 19 -9.84 -5.78 -0.45
CA LEU A 19 -10.60 -5.41 -1.64
C LEU A 19 -12.09 -5.71 -1.49
N TYR A 20 -12.43 -6.89 -0.96
CA TYR A 20 -13.81 -7.27 -0.68
C TYR A 20 -14.47 -6.28 0.29
N LEU A 21 -13.80 -5.94 1.39
CA LEU A 21 -14.30 -5.00 2.37
C LEU A 21 -14.47 -3.59 1.78
N ALA A 22 -13.54 -3.13 0.95
CA ALA A 22 -13.67 -1.85 0.27
C ALA A 22 -14.91 -1.80 -0.64
N ASN A 23 -15.19 -2.87 -1.39
CA ASN A 23 -16.43 -2.99 -2.17
C ASN A 23 -17.66 -3.04 -1.26
N TYR A 24 -17.61 -3.83 -0.19
CA TYR A 24 -18.72 -3.95 0.75
C TYR A 24 -19.11 -2.59 1.33
N PHE A 25 -18.14 -1.77 1.75
CA PHE A 25 -18.44 -0.42 2.24
C PHE A 25 -19.02 0.47 1.16
N TYR A 26 -18.47 0.43 -0.06
CA TYR A 26 -19.00 1.18 -1.18
C TYR A 26 -20.46 0.80 -1.50
N ASP A 27 -20.79 -0.50 -1.44
CA ASP A 27 -22.13 -1.03 -1.66
C ASP A 27 -23.11 -0.70 -0.51
N LYS A 28 -22.60 -0.23 0.62
CA LYS A 28 -23.36 0.30 1.76
C LYS A 28 -23.42 1.83 1.75
N ASP A 29 -23.24 2.43 0.57
CA ASP A 29 -23.29 3.87 0.34
C ASP A 29 -22.24 4.68 1.13
N VAL A 30 -21.17 4.02 1.61
CA VAL A 30 -20.01 4.73 2.16
C VAL A 30 -19.27 5.39 1.00
N GLU A 31 -18.96 6.67 1.16
CA GLU A 31 -18.41 7.46 0.07
C GLU A 31 -17.13 6.84 -0.49
N GLN A 32 -16.98 6.85 -1.81
CA GLN A 32 -15.88 6.16 -2.49
C GLN A 32 -14.50 6.59 -1.98
N TYR A 33 -14.33 7.88 -1.64
CA TYR A 33 -13.07 8.41 -1.11
C TYR A 33 -12.73 7.89 0.29
N ILE A 34 -13.69 7.30 1.02
CA ILE A 34 -13.51 6.59 2.30
C ILE A 34 -13.38 5.09 2.08
N SER A 35 -14.28 4.47 1.33
CA SER A 35 -14.26 3.03 1.02
C SER A 35 -12.90 2.58 0.47
N ARG A 36 -12.30 3.40 -0.40
CA ARG A 36 -10.96 3.16 -0.98
C ARG A 36 -9.82 3.16 0.05
N LYS A 37 -9.99 3.81 1.19
CA LYS A 37 -8.97 3.91 2.24
C LYS A 37 -8.74 2.59 2.95
N VAL A 38 -9.73 1.70 2.93
CA VAL A 38 -9.57 0.30 3.35
C VAL A 38 -8.53 -0.41 2.48
N GLY A 39 -8.64 -0.29 1.16
CA GLY A 39 -7.67 -0.84 0.22
C GLY A 39 -6.25 -0.29 0.43
N HIS A 40 -6.12 1.01 0.71
CA HIS A 40 -4.83 1.63 1.02
C HIS A 40 -4.23 1.12 2.34
N GLY A 41 -5.05 1.01 3.39
CA GLY A 41 -4.61 0.52 4.69
C GLY A 41 -4.11 -0.92 4.63
N VAL A 42 -4.92 -1.81 4.06
CA VAL A 42 -4.60 -3.24 3.92
C VAL A 42 -3.45 -3.46 2.94
N GLY A 43 -3.45 -2.76 1.80
CA GLY A 43 -2.36 -2.81 0.83
C GLY A 43 -1.03 -2.37 1.44
N GLY A 44 -1.01 -1.25 2.17
CA GLY A 44 0.17 -0.78 2.90
C GLY A 44 0.66 -1.78 3.94
N MET A 45 -0.27 -2.44 4.66
CA MET A 45 0.09 -3.51 5.59
C MET A 45 0.72 -4.72 4.87
N GLY A 46 0.17 -5.14 3.73
CA GLY A 46 0.75 -6.21 2.91
C GLY A 46 2.20 -5.91 2.51
N TYR A 47 2.47 -4.68 2.04
CA TYR A 47 3.83 -4.23 1.73
C TYR A 47 4.76 -4.21 2.95
N LEU A 48 4.28 -3.75 4.10
CA LEU A 48 5.09 -3.77 5.32
C LEU A 48 5.48 -5.21 5.69
N LEU A 49 4.51 -6.13 5.67
CA LEU A 49 4.73 -7.55 6.00
C LEU A 49 5.75 -8.19 5.06
N CYS A 50 5.79 -7.78 3.79
CA CYS A 50 6.79 -8.30 2.85
C CYS A 50 8.24 -8.12 3.33
N VAL A 51 8.55 -7.01 4.01
CA VAL A 51 9.91 -6.76 4.53
C VAL A 51 10.27 -7.68 5.69
N PHE A 52 9.27 -8.10 6.46
CA PHE A 52 9.48 -8.94 7.64
C PHE A 52 9.44 -10.44 7.32
N LEU A 53 8.68 -10.83 6.29
CA LEU A 53 8.37 -12.24 6.00
C LEU A 53 9.20 -12.85 4.87
N PHE A 54 9.74 -12.04 3.96
CA PHE A 54 10.51 -12.53 2.81
C PHE A 54 11.99 -12.20 2.90
N SER A 55 12.82 -13.14 2.48
CA SER A 55 14.28 -12.95 2.44
C SER A 55 14.77 -12.30 1.14
N SER A 56 13.94 -12.27 0.09
CA SER A 56 14.30 -11.79 -1.24
C SER A 56 13.15 -11.02 -1.90
N PRO A 57 13.42 -10.17 -2.91
CA PRO A 57 12.40 -9.31 -3.51
C PRO A 57 11.42 -10.06 -4.43
N TRP A 58 11.69 -11.32 -4.79
CA TRP A 58 10.92 -12.03 -5.82
C TRP A 58 9.46 -12.23 -5.46
N TRP A 59 9.16 -12.72 -4.25
CA TRP A 59 7.76 -12.87 -3.80
C TRP A 59 7.03 -11.53 -3.68
N PRO A 60 7.60 -10.48 -3.05
CA PRO A 60 7.02 -9.14 -3.08
C PRO A 60 6.75 -8.62 -4.50
N LEU A 61 7.68 -8.81 -5.44
CA LEU A 61 7.52 -8.39 -6.84
C LEU A 61 6.39 -9.16 -7.54
N ILE A 62 6.32 -10.48 -7.36
CA ILE A 62 5.26 -11.32 -7.92
C ILE A 62 3.90 -10.92 -7.36
N LEU A 63 3.80 -10.72 -6.04
CA LEU A 63 2.57 -10.30 -5.38
C LEU A 63 2.13 -8.92 -5.87
N SER A 64 3.04 -7.94 -5.86
CA SER A 64 2.77 -6.56 -6.26
C SER A 64 2.43 -6.44 -7.74
N GLY A 65 3.24 -7.04 -8.61
CA GLY A 65 3.03 -7.05 -10.05
C GLY A 65 1.79 -7.86 -10.45
N GLY A 66 1.58 -9.03 -9.84
CA GLY A 66 0.38 -9.83 -10.03
C GLY A 66 -0.89 -9.10 -9.61
N PHE A 67 -0.85 -8.35 -8.50
CA PHE A 67 -1.97 -7.52 -8.07
C PHE A 67 -2.22 -6.34 -9.01
N CYS A 68 -1.17 -5.72 -9.55
CA CYS A 68 -1.29 -4.71 -10.61
C CYS A 68 -1.98 -5.27 -11.85
N LEU A 69 -1.57 -6.46 -12.31
CA LEU A 69 -2.18 -7.14 -13.45
C LEU A 69 -3.64 -7.53 -13.17
N LEU A 70 -3.94 -7.99 -11.95
CA LEU A 70 -5.31 -8.31 -11.53
C LEU A 70 -6.22 -7.09 -11.61
N LEU A 71 -5.80 -5.96 -11.03
CA LEU A 71 -6.61 -4.73 -11.05
C LEU A 71 -6.71 -4.13 -12.46
N GLY A 72 -5.61 -4.12 -13.21
CA GLY A 72 -5.60 -3.66 -14.60
C GLY A 72 -6.49 -4.53 -15.50
N GLY A 73 -6.37 -5.85 -15.41
CA GLY A 73 -7.20 -6.80 -16.14
C GLY A 73 -8.67 -6.72 -15.75
N ALA A 74 -8.98 -6.57 -14.46
CA ALA A 74 -10.34 -6.33 -13.99
C ALA A 74 -10.93 -5.07 -14.63
N ARG A 75 -10.14 -3.98 -14.74
CA ARG A 75 -10.60 -2.75 -15.37
C ARG A 75 -10.93 -2.91 -16.85
N LEU A 76 -10.23 -3.80 -17.56
CA LEU A 76 -10.46 -4.05 -18.99
C LEU A 76 -11.65 -5.00 -19.22
N ILE A 77 -11.79 -6.04 -18.39
CA ILE A 77 -12.74 -7.14 -18.64
C ILE A 77 -14.05 -6.97 -17.87
N LYS A 78 -13.98 -6.51 -16.62
CA LYS A 78 -15.15 -6.33 -15.72
C LYS A 78 -14.97 -5.05 -14.88
N PRO A 79 -15.15 -3.85 -15.46
CA PRO A 79 -14.83 -2.56 -14.83
C PRO A 79 -15.53 -2.29 -13.49
N GLU A 80 -16.66 -2.95 -13.24
CA GLU A 80 -17.44 -2.88 -11.99
C GLU A 80 -16.85 -3.73 -10.86
N SER A 81 -15.87 -4.58 -11.17
CA SER A 81 -15.09 -5.32 -10.19
C SER A 81 -14.21 -4.35 -9.41
N PHE A 82 -14.17 -4.50 -8.08
CA PHE A 82 -13.32 -3.67 -7.21
C PHE A 82 -13.65 -2.17 -7.23
N ARG A 83 -14.90 -1.80 -7.57
CA ARG A 83 -15.42 -0.42 -7.58
C ARG A 83 -15.15 0.38 -6.29
N GLY A 84 -15.09 -0.29 -5.15
CA GLY A 84 -14.82 0.32 -3.85
C GLY A 84 -13.40 0.86 -3.68
N VAL A 85 -12.43 0.42 -4.50
CA VAL A 85 -11.09 0.99 -4.55
C VAL A 85 -10.83 1.84 -5.80
N GLY A 86 -11.82 2.02 -6.67
CA GLY A 86 -11.73 2.80 -7.89
C GLY A 86 -11.39 4.28 -7.64
N GLY A 87 -10.97 4.98 -8.71
CA GLY A 87 -10.75 6.42 -8.67
C GLY A 87 -12.04 7.21 -8.44
N THR A 88 -11.99 8.17 -7.51
CA THR A 88 -13.15 9.01 -7.15
C THR A 88 -13.47 10.03 -8.24
N GLY A 89 -14.74 10.09 -8.67
CA GLY A 89 -15.28 11.18 -9.50
C GLY A 89 -14.67 11.33 -10.90
N ARG A 90 -13.87 10.37 -11.36
CA ARG A 90 -13.23 10.38 -12.68
C ARG A 90 -13.36 8.99 -13.29
N GLN A 91 -14.21 8.85 -14.30
CA GLN A 91 -14.49 7.58 -14.98
C GLN A 91 -13.24 6.88 -15.55
N HIS A 92 -12.11 7.57 -15.68
CA HIS A 92 -10.85 7.03 -16.19
C HIS A 92 -9.69 7.02 -15.18
N ALA A 93 -9.93 7.30 -13.89
CA ALA A 93 -8.84 7.31 -12.91
C ALA A 93 -8.43 5.89 -12.52
N LEU A 94 -7.29 5.42 -13.05
CA LEU A 94 -6.68 4.11 -12.79
C LEU A 94 -5.80 4.08 -11.53
N ALA A 95 -6.12 4.91 -10.53
CA ALA A 95 -5.24 5.08 -9.37
C ALA A 95 -5.06 3.77 -8.57
N GLU A 96 -6.01 2.85 -8.63
CA GLU A 96 -5.94 1.52 -8.01
C GLU A 96 -4.94 0.60 -8.72
N VAL A 97 -4.70 0.82 -10.02
CA VAL A 97 -3.70 0.10 -10.81
C VAL A 97 -2.33 0.76 -10.64
N TYR A 98 -2.27 2.09 -10.61
CA TYR A 98 -1.02 2.83 -10.42
C TYR A 98 -0.40 2.62 -9.06
N PHE A 99 -1.19 2.41 -8.00
CA PHE A 99 -0.68 2.12 -6.67
C PHE A 99 0.23 0.88 -6.63
N PRO A 100 -0.21 -0.33 -7.01
CA PRO A 100 0.67 -1.49 -7.08
C PRO A 100 1.69 -1.44 -8.23
N ALA A 101 1.44 -0.70 -9.32
CA ALA A 101 2.47 -0.47 -10.34
C ALA A 101 3.68 0.29 -9.75
N ALA A 102 3.43 1.40 -9.05
CA ALA A 102 4.45 2.16 -8.35
C ALA A 102 5.14 1.32 -7.26
N GLY A 103 4.38 0.50 -6.55
CA GLY A 103 4.93 -0.45 -5.58
C GLY A 103 5.89 -1.47 -6.20
N THR A 104 5.52 -2.02 -7.36
CA THR A 104 6.35 -2.98 -8.11
C THR A 104 7.66 -2.33 -8.56
N ILE A 105 7.61 -1.10 -9.08
CA ILE A 105 8.81 -0.34 -9.48
C ILE A 105 9.69 -0.07 -8.27
N SER A 106 9.10 0.41 -7.16
CA SER A 106 9.84 0.72 -5.95
C SER A 106 10.50 -0.52 -5.33
N LEU A 107 9.82 -1.67 -5.37
CA LEU A 107 10.38 -2.98 -5.01
C LEU A 107 11.56 -3.37 -5.89
N GLY A 108 11.41 -3.23 -7.21
CA GLY A 108 12.45 -3.58 -8.17
C GLY A 108 13.70 -2.72 -7.99
N VAL A 109 13.54 -1.41 -7.81
CA VAL A 109 14.67 -0.49 -7.61
C VAL A 109 15.24 -0.61 -6.20
N GLY A 110 14.42 -0.43 -5.17
CA GLY A 110 14.90 -0.35 -3.79
C GLY A 110 15.44 -1.67 -3.26
N TRP A 111 14.76 -2.78 -3.52
CA TRP A 111 15.16 -4.10 -3.02
C TRP A 111 15.87 -4.92 -4.08
N GLY A 112 15.30 -5.00 -5.30
CA GLY A 112 15.90 -5.76 -6.40
C GLY A 112 17.29 -5.26 -6.80
N TRP A 113 17.41 -3.96 -7.08
CA TRP A 113 18.66 -3.38 -7.56
C TRP A 113 19.56 -2.89 -6.42
N LEU A 114 19.01 -2.12 -5.47
CA LEU A 114 19.78 -1.51 -4.39
C LEU A 114 19.94 -2.40 -3.15
N GLY A 115 19.34 -3.60 -3.15
CA GLY A 115 19.48 -4.58 -2.05
C GLY A 115 18.84 -4.16 -0.73
N ASN A 116 18.02 -3.10 -0.70
CA ASN A 116 17.49 -2.51 0.51
C ASN A 116 15.94 -2.56 0.58
N PRO A 117 15.35 -3.55 1.28
CA PRO A 117 13.89 -3.68 1.41
C PRO A 117 13.21 -2.43 1.99
N TRP A 118 13.86 -1.74 2.93
CA TRP A 118 13.29 -0.55 3.56
C TRP A 118 13.30 0.67 2.63
N LEU A 119 14.26 0.75 1.71
CA LEU A 119 14.26 1.78 0.67
C LEU A 119 13.12 1.56 -0.32
N ALA A 120 12.83 0.31 -0.67
CA ALA A 120 11.67 -0.04 -1.49
C ALA A 120 10.34 0.29 -0.81
N MET A 121 10.20 0.02 0.50
CA MET A 121 8.91 0.19 1.17
C MET A 121 8.58 1.61 1.60
N ALA A 122 9.57 2.43 1.96
CA ALA A 122 9.31 3.77 2.47
C ALA A 122 8.37 4.60 1.56
N PRO A 123 8.62 4.77 0.25
CA PRO A 123 7.72 5.54 -0.62
C PRO A 123 6.33 4.89 -0.76
N ILE A 124 6.25 3.55 -0.75
CA ILE A 124 4.97 2.82 -0.85
C ILE A 124 4.13 3.04 0.41
N LEU A 125 4.75 2.97 1.59
CA LEU A 125 4.06 3.19 2.87
C LEU A 125 3.65 4.65 3.05
N PHE A 126 4.48 5.60 2.57
CA PHE A 126 4.10 7.00 2.52
C PHE A 126 2.85 7.20 1.67
N MET A 127 2.79 6.59 0.48
CA MET A 127 1.62 6.66 -0.38
C MET A 127 0.42 5.97 0.26
N ALA A 128 0.55 4.71 0.68
CA ALA A 128 -0.53 3.88 1.20
C ALA A 128 -1.15 4.49 2.47
N TRP A 129 -0.36 4.59 3.54
CA TRP A 129 -0.88 5.03 4.83
C TRP A 129 -1.04 6.55 4.93
N GLY A 130 -0.21 7.30 4.20
CA GLY A 130 -0.36 8.74 4.10
C GLY A 130 -1.66 9.12 3.39
N ASP A 131 -2.00 8.48 2.27
CA ASP A 131 -3.28 8.71 1.60
C ASP A 131 -4.47 8.18 2.41
N MET A 132 -4.30 7.07 3.13
CA MET A 132 -5.30 6.55 4.07
C MET A 132 -5.64 7.59 5.14
N LEU A 133 -4.64 8.04 5.90
CA LEU A 133 -4.86 8.97 7.01
C LEU A 133 -5.31 10.34 6.52
N THR A 134 -4.73 10.83 5.42
CA THR A 134 -5.17 12.07 4.78
C THR A 134 -6.65 12.00 4.36
N GLY A 135 -7.10 10.85 3.83
CA GLY A 135 -8.50 10.64 3.48
C GLY A 135 -9.43 10.70 4.70
N ILE A 136 -9.05 10.02 5.79
CA ILE A 136 -9.81 10.03 7.05
C ILE A 136 -9.88 11.45 7.62
N VAL A 137 -8.76 12.16 7.69
CA VAL A 137 -8.69 13.52 8.22
C VAL A 137 -9.54 14.48 7.38
N ARG A 138 -9.49 14.37 6.05
CA ARG A 138 -10.32 15.20 5.17
C ARG A 138 -11.81 14.92 5.34
N SER A 139 -12.20 13.65 5.48
CA SER A 139 -13.58 13.28 5.77
C SER A 139 -14.07 13.86 7.10
N ARG A 140 -13.26 13.78 8.16
CA ARG A 140 -13.67 14.25 9.49
C ARG A 140 -13.68 15.76 9.62
N ILE A 141 -12.70 16.46 9.05
CA ILE A 141 -12.52 17.90 9.22
C ILE A 141 -13.28 18.68 8.15
N TYR A 142 -13.19 18.27 6.90
CA TYR A 142 -13.77 19.01 5.78
C TYR A 142 -15.09 18.42 5.29
N GLN A 143 -15.41 17.16 5.63
CA GLN A 143 -16.62 16.44 5.19
C GLN A 143 -16.78 16.36 3.66
N ARG A 144 -15.69 16.54 2.92
CA ARG A 144 -15.62 16.45 1.47
C ARG A 144 -14.20 16.16 1.02
N GLU A 145 -14.05 15.69 -0.22
CA GLU A 145 -12.76 15.37 -0.81
C GLU A 145 -12.01 16.63 -1.27
N VAL A 146 -11.54 17.45 -0.32
CA VAL A 146 -10.73 18.63 -0.62
C VAL A 146 -9.31 18.49 -0.12
N LYS A 147 -8.36 19.01 -0.91
CA LYS A 147 -6.98 19.17 -0.46
C LYS A 147 -6.94 20.36 0.51
N GLY A 148 -6.54 20.10 1.74
CA GLY A 148 -6.43 21.13 2.78
C GLY A 148 -5.25 20.83 3.70
N ASN A 149 -4.83 21.85 4.45
CA ASN A 149 -3.61 21.83 5.26
C ASN A 149 -3.59 20.69 6.27
N TRP A 150 -4.74 20.37 6.90
CA TRP A 150 -4.83 19.27 7.86
C TRP A 150 -4.55 17.91 7.25
N GLY A 151 -4.93 17.71 5.99
CA GLY A 151 -4.56 16.51 5.24
C GLY A 151 -3.05 16.42 5.01
N SER A 152 -2.41 17.53 4.65
CA SER A 152 -0.95 17.58 4.48
C SER A 152 -0.19 17.33 5.79
N VAL A 153 -0.69 17.86 6.92
CA VAL A 153 -0.14 17.58 8.25
C VAL A 153 -0.26 16.09 8.58
N ALA A 154 -1.40 15.47 8.29
CA ALA A 154 -1.60 14.04 8.49
C ALA A 154 -0.60 13.19 7.67
N MET A 155 -0.42 13.51 6.39
CA MET A 155 0.59 12.89 5.52
C MET A 155 1.99 13.02 6.14
N LEU A 156 2.38 14.23 6.56
CA LEU A 156 3.69 14.49 7.15
C LEU A 156 3.93 13.65 8.41
N VAL A 157 2.94 13.56 9.30
CA VAL A 157 3.04 12.74 10.52
C VAL A 157 3.27 11.26 10.16
N VAL A 158 2.53 10.71 9.20
CA VAL A 158 2.73 9.31 8.76
C VAL A 158 4.13 9.11 8.21
N CYS A 159 4.59 10.01 7.33
CA CYS A 159 5.94 9.93 6.76
C CYS A 159 7.02 9.96 7.84
N LEU A 160 6.89 10.83 8.85
CA LEU A 160 7.84 10.90 9.96
C LEU A 160 7.84 9.63 10.82
N VAL A 161 6.67 9.05 11.10
CA VAL A 161 6.56 7.80 11.87
C VAL A 161 7.19 6.63 11.12
N VAL A 162 6.90 6.50 9.82
CA VAL A 162 7.48 5.45 8.96
C VAL A 162 8.99 5.65 8.81
N ALA A 163 9.46 6.87 8.61
CA ALA A 163 10.90 7.18 8.50
C ALA A 163 11.65 6.95 9.81
N LYS A 164 11.06 7.28 10.98
CA LYS A 164 11.68 7.04 12.29
C LYS A 164 11.95 5.55 12.52
N ARG A 165 11.03 4.67 12.13
CA ARG A 165 11.20 3.21 12.25
C ARG A 165 12.40 2.70 11.45
N ARG A 166 12.69 3.29 10.28
CA ARG A 166 13.91 3.01 9.50
C ARG A 166 15.18 3.37 10.27
N LEU A 167 15.24 4.54 10.89
CA LEU A 167 16.42 4.99 11.65
C LEU A 167 16.74 4.06 12.83
N GLN A 168 15.72 3.48 13.48
CA GLN A 168 15.91 2.53 14.57
C GLN A 168 16.42 1.17 14.07
N GLY A 169 15.91 0.68 12.93
CA GLY A 169 16.40 -0.55 12.31
C GLY A 169 17.85 -0.46 11.86
N SER A 170 18.26 0.65 11.25
CA SER A 170 19.66 0.88 10.83
C SER A 170 20.63 0.98 12.01
N LYS A 171 20.24 1.62 13.12
CA LYS A 171 21.06 1.67 14.34
C LYS A 171 21.29 0.30 14.96
N LYS A 172 20.26 -0.55 14.98
CA LYS A 172 20.36 -1.93 15.50
C LYS A 172 21.23 -2.83 14.60
N LEU A 173 21.22 -2.61 13.30
CA LEU A 173 22.10 -3.31 12.36
C LEU A 173 23.57 -2.90 12.56
N LEU A 174 23.83 -1.59 12.69
CA LEU A 174 25.17 -1.04 12.93
C LEU A 174 25.76 -1.45 14.29
N SER A 175 24.94 -1.54 15.35
CA SER A 175 25.41 -2.01 16.66
C SER A 175 25.78 -3.51 16.64
N THR A 176 25.10 -4.31 15.83
CA THR A 176 25.39 -5.75 15.71
C THR A 176 26.67 -6.00 14.91
N MET A 177 26.98 -5.14 13.93
CA MET A 177 28.21 -5.23 13.13
C MET A 177 29.47 -4.67 13.81
N THR A 178 29.31 -3.93 14.91
CA THR A 178 30.44 -3.36 15.69
C THR A 178 30.79 -4.19 16.94
N LEU A 179 30.02 -5.26 17.21
CA LEU A 179 30.19 -6.17 18.35
C LEU A 179 30.59 -7.60 17.93
N GLY A 180 30.93 -7.83 16.66
CA GLY A 180 31.48 -9.08 16.14
C GLY A 180 32.82 -8.84 15.46
#